data_AF-A0A6J1NQU6-F1
#
_entry.id   AF-A0A6J1NQU6-F1
#
_cell.length_a   1.000
_cell.length_b   1.000
_cell.length_c   1.000
_cell.angle_alpha   90.00
_cell.angle_beta   90.00
_cell.angle_gamma   90.00
#
_symmetry.space_group_name_H-M   'P 1'
#
loop_
_entity.id
_entity.type
_entity.pdbx_description
1 polymer ?
#
loop_
_entity_poly.entity_id
_entity_poly.type
_entity_poly.pdbx_seq_one_letter_code
_entity_poly.pdbx_strand_id
1 'polypeptide(L)'
;MADDEAKKAKQAEIDRKRAEVRKRMEEASKAKKAKKGFMTPERKKKLRLLLRKKAAEELKKEQERKAAERRRIIEERCGKPKNVDDANEVLLKKIIQEYYDRLYVCEGQKWDLEHEVRKRDYEISDLNSQVNDLRGKFVKPTLKKVSKYENKFAKLQKKAAEFNFRNQLKVVKKKEFTLEEEDKEKKPDWSKGKPGDQKVKEEEVEA
;
A
#
# COMPACT_ATOMS: atom_id res chain seq x y z
N MET A 1 -34.85 5.07 -45.30
CA MET A 1 -33.78 4.73 -46.26
C MET A 1 -32.50 5.53 -46.01
N ALA A 2 -32.50 6.87 -46.02
CA ALA A 2 -31.28 7.67 -45.79
C ALA A 2 -30.69 7.54 -44.36
N ASP A 3 -31.54 7.47 -43.32
CA ASP A 3 -31.08 7.34 -41.92
C ASP A 3 -30.45 5.97 -41.60
N ASP A 4 -30.88 4.91 -42.28
CA ASP A 4 -30.33 3.55 -42.07
C ASP A 4 -28.95 3.40 -42.71
N GLU A 5 -28.74 4.05 -43.86
CA GLU A 5 -27.46 4.04 -44.56
C GLU A 5 -26.40 4.85 -43.78
N ALA A 6 -26.79 5.99 -43.19
CA ALA A 6 -25.93 6.77 -42.31
C ALA A 6 -25.54 6.03 -41.02
N LYS A 7 -26.47 5.27 -40.41
CA LYS A 7 -26.17 4.41 -39.26
C LYS A 7 -25.23 3.26 -39.61
N LYS A 8 -25.42 2.64 -40.79
CA LYS A 8 -24.59 1.55 -41.29
C LYS A 8 -23.17 2.03 -41.62
N ALA A 9 -23.01 3.22 -42.19
CA ALA A 9 -21.72 3.84 -42.43
C ALA A 9 -20.96 4.16 -41.13
N LYS A 10 -21.66 4.73 -40.13
CA LYS A 10 -21.08 4.98 -38.79
C LYS A 10 -20.66 3.68 -38.10
N GLN A 11 -21.48 2.64 -38.19
CA GLN A 11 -21.17 1.33 -37.61
C GLN A 11 -19.95 0.69 -38.29
N ALA A 12 -19.88 0.74 -39.62
CA ALA A 12 -18.73 0.25 -40.38
C ALA A 12 -17.43 1.01 -40.05
N GLU A 13 -17.50 2.33 -39.82
CA GLU A 13 -16.35 3.12 -39.41
C GLU A 13 -15.88 2.76 -37.99
N ILE A 14 -16.81 2.56 -37.06
CA ILE A 14 -16.52 2.10 -35.70
C ILE A 14 -15.88 0.70 -35.73
N ASP A 15 -16.39 -0.21 -36.55
CA ASP A 15 -15.86 -1.56 -36.66
C ASP A 15 -14.49 -1.60 -37.36
N ARG A 16 -14.23 -0.71 -38.32
CA ARG A 16 -12.90 -0.49 -38.89
C ARG A 16 -11.91 0.00 -37.83
N LYS A 17 -12.30 1.00 -37.03
CA LYS A 17 -11.49 1.53 -35.91
C LYS A 17 -11.21 0.45 -34.86
N ARG A 18 -12.21 -0.37 -34.50
CA ARG A 18 -12.05 -1.52 -33.59
C ARG A 18 -11.09 -2.58 -34.15
N ALA A 19 -11.19 -2.90 -35.44
CA ALA A 19 -10.31 -3.87 -36.10
C ALA A 19 -8.85 -3.36 -36.14
N GLU A 20 -8.65 -2.08 -36.42
CA GLU A 20 -7.34 -1.43 -36.40
C GLU A 20 -6.72 -1.44 -35.00
N VAL A 21 -7.49 -1.08 -33.97
CA VAL A 21 -7.03 -1.13 -32.56
C VAL A 21 -6.66 -2.56 -32.17
N ARG A 22 -7.46 -3.57 -32.56
CA ARG A 22 -7.16 -4.98 -32.32
C ARG A 22 -5.87 -5.43 -33.01
N LYS A 23 -5.71 -5.08 -34.30
CA LYS A 23 -4.51 -5.39 -35.07
C LYS A 23 -3.27 -4.79 -34.42
N ARG A 24 -3.33 -3.51 -34.02
CA ARG A 24 -2.25 -2.82 -33.29
C ARG A 24 -1.93 -3.48 -31.95
N MET A 25 -2.95 -3.93 -31.20
CA MET A 25 -2.76 -4.65 -29.93
C MET A 25 -2.14 -6.04 -30.12
N GLU A 26 -2.48 -6.73 -31.20
CA GLU A 26 -1.92 -8.04 -31.56
C GLU A 26 -0.46 -7.91 -32.01
N GLU A 27 -0.15 -6.92 -32.85
CA GLU A 27 1.20 -6.57 -33.29
C GLU A 27 2.09 -6.17 -32.10
N ALA A 28 1.59 -5.35 -31.19
CA ALA A 28 2.29 -5.00 -29.94
C ALA A 28 2.55 -6.23 -29.05
N SER A 29 1.63 -7.20 -29.06
CA SER A 29 1.78 -8.47 -28.33
C SER A 29 2.79 -9.41 -28.99
N LYS A 30 2.85 -9.46 -30.33
CA LYS A 30 3.87 -10.19 -31.10
C LYS A 30 5.26 -9.58 -30.91
N ALA A 31 5.38 -8.25 -30.97
CA ALA A 31 6.62 -7.52 -30.74
C ALA A 31 7.20 -7.74 -29.32
N LYS A 32 6.34 -7.92 -28.29
CA LYS A 32 6.78 -8.27 -26.94
C LYS A 32 7.39 -9.67 -26.83
N LYS A 33 7.05 -10.60 -27.73
CA LYS A 33 7.65 -11.96 -27.77
C LYS A 33 9.01 -11.97 -28.46
N ALA A 34 9.25 -11.07 -29.42
CA ALA A 34 10.49 -11.03 -30.21
C ALA A 34 11.70 -10.43 -29.46
N LYS A 35 11.51 -9.58 -28.44
CA LYS A 35 12.63 -9.00 -27.66
C LYS A 35 13.08 -9.94 -26.52
N LYS A 36 13.63 -11.10 -26.88
CA LYS A 36 14.25 -12.07 -25.97
C LYS A 36 15.78 -12.05 -26.17
N GLY A 37 16.47 -11.03 -25.64
CA GLY A 37 17.93 -10.95 -25.81
C GLY A 37 18.74 -10.03 -24.88
N PHE A 38 18.16 -9.02 -24.24
CA PHE A 38 18.97 -8.02 -23.53
C PHE A 38 19.21 -8.27 -22.02
N MET A 39 18.50 -9.22 -21.39
CA MET A 39 18.58 -9.41 -19.94
C MET A 39 18.16 -10.81 -19.50
N THR A 40 18.84 -11.40 -18.51
CA THR A 40 18.42 -12.67 -17.92
C THR A 40 17.01 -12.54 -17.32
N PRO A 41 16.14 -13.56 -17.47
CA PRO A 41 14.77 -13.53 -16.94
C PRO A 41 14.70 -13.20 -15.44
N GLU A 42 15.67 -13.66 -14.66
CA GLU A 42 15.80 -13.38 -13.22
C GLU A 42 16.06 -11.91 -12.93
N ARG A 43 17.02 -11.28 -13.64
CA ARG A 43 17.31 -9.85 -13.50
C ARG A 43 16.09 -9.01 -13.91
N LYS A 44 15.36 -9.40 -14.96
CA LYS A 44 14.09 -8.76 -15.36
C LYS A 44 13.02 -8.84 -14.27
N LYS A 45 12.90 -9.98 -13.60
CA LYS A 45 11.95 -10.19 -12.51
C LYS A 45 12.34 -9.35 -11.28
N LYS A 46 13.61 -9.34 -10.91
CA LYS A 46 14.15 -8.52 -9.81
C LYS A 46 13.92 -7.02 -10.07
N LEU A 47 14.21 -6.56 -11.29
CA LEU A 47 14.01 -5.16 -11.66
C LEU A 47 12.54 -4.74 -11.60
N ARG A 48 11.61 -5.56 -12.12
CA ARG A 48 10.16 -5.29 -12.00
C ARG A 48 9.69 -5.22 -10.56
N LEU A 49 10.25 -6.07 -9.68
CA LEU A 49 9.93 -6.03 -8.26
C LEU A 49 10.42 -4.71 -7.63
N LEU A 50 11.66 -4.32 -7.91
CA LEU A 50 12.24 -3.06 -7.42
C LEU A 50 11.45 -1.84 -7.91
N LEU A 51 11.05 -1.82 -9.20
CA LEU A 51 10.22 -0.77 -9.77
C LEU A 51 8.87 -0.65 -9.07
N ARG A 52 8.19 -1.77 -8.78
CA ARG A 52 6.92 -1.74 -8.05
C ARG A 52 7.09 -1.33 -6.60
N LYS A 53 8.17 -1.77 -5.94
CA LYS A 53 8.49 -1.35 -4.57
C LYS A 53 8.73 0.15 -4.51
N LYS A 54 9.56 0.68 -5.41
CA LYS A 54 9.81 2.12 -5.52
C LYS A 54 8.53 2.89 -5.85
N ALA A 55 7.71 2.41 -6.78
CA ALA A 55 6.43 3.05 -7.10
C ALA A 55 5.46 3.07 -5.91
N ALA A 56 5.41 2.00 -5.10
CA ALA A 56 4.59 1.95 -3.90
C ALA A 56 5.10 2.89 -2.80
N GLU A 57 6.43 2.97 -2.64
CA GLU A 57 7.08 3.88 -1.70
C GLU A 57 6.85 5.34 -2.09
N GLU A 58 7.07 5.71 -3.36
CA GLU A 58 6.80 7.05 -3.87
C GLU A 58 5.30 7.41 -3.75
N LEU A 59 4.40 6.47 -4.02
CA LEU A 59 2.96 6.70 -3.82
C LEU A 59 2.62 7.00 -2.35
N LYS A 60 3.24 6.28 -1.41
CA LYS A 60 3.05 6.52 0.03
C LYS A 60 3.62 7.89 0.44
N LYS A 61 4.82 8.23 -0.04
CA LYS A 61 5.45 9.52 0.22
C LYS A 61 4.62 10.68 -0.34
N GLU A 62 4.03 10.52 -1.52
CA GLU A 62 3.13 11.50 -2.12
C GLU A 62 1.86 11.69 -1.29
N GLN A 63 1.28 10.59 -0.78
CA GLN A 63 0.11 10.65 0.11
C GLN A 63 0.43 11.39 1.41
N GLU A 64 1.57 11.10 2.02
CA GLU A 64 2.05 11.79 3.23
C GLU A 64 2.28 13.29 2.96
N ARG A 65 2.92 13.64 1.84
CA ARG A 65 3.10 15.04 1.42
C ARG A 65 1.78 15.75 1.22
N LYS A 66 0.83 15.12 0.52
CA LYS A 66 -0.51 15.69 0.28
C LYS A 66 -1.30 15.84 1.58
N ALA A 67 -1.16 14.91 2.53
CA ALA A 67 -1.80 14.99 3.84
C ALA A 67 -1.20 16.12 4.70
N ALA A 68 0.13 16.28 4.68
CA ALA A 68 0.82 17.37 5.36
C ALA A 68 0.42 18.74 4.78
N GLU A 69 0.40 18.87 3.45
CA GLU A 69 -0.03 20.09 2.78
C GLU A 69 -1.51 20.40 3.06
N ARG A 70 -2.38 19.37 3.09
CA ARG A 70 -3.79 19.55 3.49
C ARG A 70 -3.89 20.11 4.91
N ARG A 71 -3.07 19.63 5.86
CA ARG A 71 -3.05 20.17 7.22
C ARG A 71 -2.58 21.62 7.25
N ARG A 72 -1.50 21.93 6.54
CA ARG A 72 -0.97 23.30 6.41
C ARG A 72 -2.02 24.28 5.88
N ILE A 73 -2.71 23.90 4.81
CA ILE A 73 -3.76 24.73 4.20
C ILE A 73 -4.95 24.91 5.14
N ILE A 74 -5.34 23.87 5.90
CA ILE A 74 -6.43 23.99 6.87
C ILE A 74 -6.03 24.95 8.00
N GLU A 75 -4.81 24.85 8.51
CA GLU A 75 -4.30 25.76 9.54
C GLU A 75 -4.23 27.20 9.05
N GLU A 76 -3.71 27.42 7.84
CA GLU A 76 -3.65 28.74 7.20
C GLU A 76 -5.04 29.34 6.98
N ARG A 77 -5.99 28.53 6.50
CA ARG A 77 -7.36 29.00 6.24
C ARG A 77 -8.14 29.22 7.53
N CYS A 78 -8.18 28.24 8.44
CA CYS A 78 -9.01 28.33 9.64
C CYS A 78 -8.43 29.29 10.68
N GLY A 79 -7.10 29.46 10.71
CA GLY A 79 -6.41 30.34 11.66
C GLY A 79 -6.61 29.90 13.11
N LYS A 80 -6.44 30.85 14.03
CA LYS A 80 -6.67 30.63 15.46
C LYS A 80 -8.17 30.74 15.78
N PRO A 81 -8.69 29.91 16.70
CA PRO A 81 -10.06 30.06 17.17
C PRO A 81 -10.25 31.43 17.83
N LYS A 82 -11.40 32.06 17.57
CA LYS A 82 -11.78 33.32 18.23
C LYS A 82 -11.99 33.08 19.73
N ASN A 83 -11.55 34.04 20.55
CA ASN A 83 -11.75 33.99 22.00
C ASN A 83 -13.25 34.21 22.32
N VAL A 84 -13.87 33.21 22.93
CA VAL A 84 -15.26 33.22 23.35
C VAL A 84 -15.42 33.32 24.87
N ASP A 85 -14.37 33.00 25.64
CA ASP A 85 -14.42 32.92 27.10
C ASP A 85 -14.36 34.31 27.75
N ASP A 86 -13.61 35.24 27.14
CA ASP A 86 -13.46 36.62 27.63
C ASP A 86 -14.41 37.61 26.91
N ALA A 87 -15.33 37.12 26.10
CA ALA A 87 -16.17 37.95 25.23
C ALA A 87 -17.46 38.44 25.91
N ASN A 88 -17.74 39.75 25.80
CA ASN A 88 -19.06 40.33 26.11
C ASN A 88 -20.15 39.77 25.16
N GLU A 89 -21.39 39.66 25.61
CA GLU A 89 -22.58 39.30 24.82
C GLU A 89 -22.65 39.97 23.44
N VAL A 90 -22.36 41.27 23.35
CA VAL A 90 -22.37 42.01 22.05
C VAL A 90 -21.29 41.47 21.11
N LEU A 91 -20.09 41.22 21.66
CA LEU A 91 -18.97 40.66 20.90
C LEU A 91 -19.27 39.21 20.49
N LEU A 92 -19.89 38.43 21.36
CA LEU A 92 -20.27 37.05 21.10
C LEU A 92 -21.28 36.95 19.94
N LYS A 93 -22.31 37.81 19.92
CA LYS A 93 -23.27 37.89 18.81
C LYS A 93 -22.58 38.20 17.48
N LYS A 94 -21.63 39.15 17.49
CA LYS A 94 -20.83 39.49 16.30
C LYS A 94 -19.97 38.31 15.82
N ILE A 95 -19.31 37.62 16.75
CA ILE A 95 -18.49 36.43 16.45
C ILE A 95 -19.33 35.34 15.77
N ILE A 96 -20.53 35.06 16.29
CA ILE A 96 -21.45 34.08 15.73
C ILE A 96 -21.87 34.47 14.31
N GLN A 97 -22.25 35.73 14.09
CA GLN A 97 -22.63 36.21 12.75
C GLN A 97 -21.47 36.06 11.74
N GLU A 98 -20.26 36.45 12.13
CA GLU A 98 -19.08 36.32 11.25
C GLU A 98 -18.76 34.86 10.90
N TYR A 99 -18.96 33.92 11.84
CA TYR A 99 -18.81 32.49 11.55
C TYR A 99 -19.91 31.97 10.63
N TYR A 100 -21.14 32.41 10.81
CA TYR A 100 -22.27 32.03 9.96
C TYR A 100 -22.06 32.50 8.51
N ASP A 101 -21.70 33.77 8.31
CA ASP A 101 -21.44 34.34 6.98
C ASP A 101 -20.31 33.58 6.27
N ARG A 102 -19.24 33.27 7.03
CA ARG A 102 -18.12 32.48 6.51
C ARG A 102 -18.54 31.06 6.11
N LEU A 103 -19.35 30.40 6.93
CA LEU A 103 -19.86 29.06 6.66
C LEU A 103 -20.73 29.05 5.41
N TYR A 104 -21.61 30.04 5.25
CA TYR A 104 -22.46 30.19 4.08
C TYR A 104 -21.64 30.28 2.77
N VAL A 105 -20.62 31.14 2.76
CA VAL A 105 -19.72 31.26 1.60
C VAL A 105 -18.94 29.97 1.34
N CYS A 106 -18.41 29.34 2.39
CA CYS A 106 -17.68 28.08 2.26
C CYS A 106 -18.56 26.94 1.72
N GLU A 107 -19.83 26.88 2.10
CA GLU A 107 -20.77 25.88 1.60
C GLU A 107 -21.06 26.08 0.10
N GLY A 108 -21.24 27.33 -0.34
CA GLY A 108 -21.38 27.65 -1.77
C GLY A 108 -20.14 27.22 -2.58
N GLN A 109 -18.94 27.59 -2.11
CA GLN A 109 -17.69 27.18 -2.75
C GLN A 109 -17.51 25.65 -2.77
N LYS A 110 -17.94 24.97 -1.71
CA LYS A 110 -17.92 23.50 -1.64
C LYS A 110 -18.82 22.90 -2.71
N TRP A 111 -20.05 23.41 -2.85
CA TRP A 111 -20.98 22.95 -3.87
C TRP A 111 -20.38 23.07 -5.27
N ASP A 112 -19.80 24.23 -5.62
CA ASP A 112 -19.23 24.48 -6.95
C ASP A 112 -18.13 23.48 -7.28
N LEU A 113 -17.23 23.24 -6.33
CA LEU A 113 -16.14 22.27 -6.45
C LEU A 113 -16.67 20.83 -6.58
N GLU A 114 -17.65 20.44 -5.75
CA GLU A 114 -18.25 19.12 -5.81
C GLU A 114 -18.97 18.88 -7.14
N HIS A 115 -19.66 19.89 -7.66
CA HIS A 115 -20.31 19.81 -8.97
C HIS A 115 -19.31 19.65 -10.11
N GLU A 116 -18.21 20.41 -10.11
CA GLU A 116 -17.15 20.26 -11.11
C GLU A 116 -16.51 18.87 -11.05
N VAL A 117 -16.19 18.37 -9.85
CA VAL A 117 -15.65 17.01 -9.67
C VAL A 117 -16.63 15.97 -10.21
N ARG A 118 -17.93 16.10 -9.90
CA ARG A 118 -18.95 15.17 -10.39
C ARG A 118 -19.05 15.17 -11.91
N LYS A 119 -18.98 16.34 -12.55
CA LYS A 119 -18.95 16.47 -14.01
C LYS A 119 -17.74 15.75 -14.60
N ARG A 120 -16.55 15.94 -14.02
CA ARG A 120 -15.32 15.28 -14.45
C ARG A 120 -15.39 13.76 -14.25
N ASP A 121 -16.01 13.28 -13.18
CA ASP A 121 -16.22 11.84 -12.96
C ASP A 121 -17.12 11.22 -14.04
N TYR A 122 -18.18 11.92 -14.45
CA TYR A 122 -19.02 11.49 -15.57
C TYR A 122 -18.24 11.45 -16.88
N GLU A 123 -17.45 12.49 -17.18
CA GLU A 123 -16.58 12.53 -18.37
C GLU A 123 -15.57 11.37 -18.37
N ILE A 124 -14.92 11.09 -17.24
CA ILE A 124 -14.00 9.96 -17.09
C ILE A 124 -14.72 8.62 -17.30
N SER A 125 -15.92 8.45 -16.75
CA SER A 125 -16.72 7.24 -16.93
C SER A 125 -17.08 7.01 -18.39
N ASP A 126 -17.52 8.07 -19.09
CA ASP A 126 -17.86 8.01 -20.50
C ASP A 126 -16.62 7.67 -21.36
N LEU A 127 -15.51 8.38 -21.16
CA LEU A 127 -14.25 8.10 -21.86
C LEU A 127 -13.74 6.68 -21.60
N ASN A 128 -13.85 6.19 -20.36
CA ASN A 128 -13.51 4.80 -20.03
C ASN A 128 -14.41 3.79 -20.76
N SER A 129 -15.70 4.08 -20.88
CA SER A 129 -16.64 3.25 -21.66
C SER A 129 -16.24 3.22 -23.13
N GLN A 130 -16.00 4.38 -23.75
CA GLN A 130 -15.57 4.50 -25.14
C GLN A 130 -14.26 3.74 -25.41
N VAL A 131 -13.26 3.87 -24.53
CA VAL A 131 -11.98 3.14 -24.64
C VAL A 131 -12.20 1.62 -24.56
N ASN A 132 -13.10 1.16 -23.67
CA ASN A 132 -13.42 -0.25 -23.55
C ASN A 132 -14.15 -0.79 -24.80
N ASP A 133 -15.07 -0.02 -25.38
CA ASP A 133 -15.78 -0.40 -26.59
C ASP A 133 -14.88 -0.42 -27.83
N LEU A 134 -13.88 0.46 -27.91
CA LEU A 134 -12.86 0.45 -28.96
C LEU A 134 -11.88 -0.72 -28.81
N ARG A 135 -11.46 -1.03 -27.58
CA ARG A 135 -10.62 -2.19 -27.27
C ARG A 135 -11.38 -3.52 -27.45
N GLY A 136 -12.71 -3.46 -27.49
CA GLY A 136 -13.64 -4.56 -27.57
C GLY A 136 -14.04 -5.02 -26.16
N LYS A 137 -15.35 -4.94 -25.87
CA LYS A 137 -16.00 -5.42 -24.64
C LYS A 137 -15.59 -6.85 -24.24
N PHE A 138 -15.18 -7.65 -25.23
CA PHE A 138 -14.70 -9.02 -25.10
C PHE A 138 -13.25 -9.16 -25.63
N VAL A 139 -12.28 -8.51 -24.97
CA VAL A 139 -10.88 -8.97 -25.13
C VAL A 139 -10.83 -10.36 -24.52
N LYS A 140 -10.94 -11.42 -25.34
CA LYS A 140 -10.90 -12.81 -24.89
C LYS A 140 -9.63 -12.99 -24.05
N PRO A 141 -9.73 -13.10 -22.71
CA PRO A 141 -8.54 -13.31 -21.90
C PRO A 141 -7.94 -14.64 -22.35
N THR A 142 -6.65 -14.67 -22.67
CA THR A 142 -5.99 -15.94 -23.00
C THR A 142 -6.10 -16.84 -21.78
N LEU A 143 -6.95 -17.87 -21.86
CA LEU A 143 -7.19 -18.80 -20.76
C LEU A 143 -5.84 -19.45 -20.41
N LYS A 144 -5.28 -19.06 -19.27
CA LYS A 144 -4.13 -19.76 -18.71
C LYS A 144 -4.66 -20.94 -17.91
N LYS A 145 -4.05 -22.11 -18.06
CA LYS A 145 -4.30 -23.25 -17.19
C LYS A 145 -3.84 -22.85 -15.78
N VAL A 146 -4.77 -22.44 -14.94
CA VAL A 146 -4.51 -22.13 -13.53
C VAL A 146 -4.92 -23.36 -12.73
N SER A 147 -3.95 -24.12 -12.23
CA SER A 147 -4.22 -25.16 -11.25
C SER A 147 -4.70 -24.50 -9.95
N LYS A 148 -5.92 -24.85 -9.50
CA LYS A 148 -6.54 -24.31 -8.27
C LYS A 148 -5.68 -24.55 -7.02
N TYR A 149 -4.80 -25.55 -7.04
CA TYR A 149 -4.02 -25.99 -5.88
C TYR A 149 -2.54 -25.57 -5.94
N GLU A 150 -2.00 -25.21 -7.09
CA GLU A 150 -0.56 -24.90 -7.25
C GLU A 150 -0.14 -23.67 -6.41
N ASN A 151 -0.99 -22.64 -6.35
CA ASN A 151 -0.75 -21.47 -5.50
C ASN A 151 -0.92 -21.76 -3.99
N LYS A 152 -1.76 -22.74 -3.62
CA LYS A 152 -1.92 -23.18 -2.21
C LYS A 152 -0.72 -24.05 -1.79
N PHE A 153 -0.25 -24.93 -2.67
CA PHE A 153 0.92 -25.80 -2.43
C PHE A 153 2.22 -24.98 -2.33
N ALA A 154 2.41 -23.98 -3.21
CA ALA A 154 3.56 -23.08 -3.13
C ALA A 154 3.58 -22.22 -1.85
N LYS A 155 2.41 -21.84 -1.31
CA LYS A 155 2.31 -21.18 0.01
C LYS A 155 2.65 -22.14 1.16
N LEU A 156 2.21 -23.41 1.06
CA LEU A 156 2.52 -24.44 2.05
C LEU A 156 4.03 -24.74 2.08
N GLN A 157 4.65 -24.89 0.90
CA GLN A 157 6.10 -25.12 0.78
C GLN A 157 6.94 -23.94 1.27
N LYS A 158 6.53 -22.69 1.01
CA LYS A 158 7.24 -21.52 1.55
C LYS A 158 7.15 -21.41 3.07
N LYS A 159 5.97 -21.65 3.66
CA LYS A 159 5.82 -21.70 5.12
C LYS A 159 6.63 -22.85 5.74
N ALA A 160 6.63 -24.03 5.10
CA ALA A 160 7.41 -25.17 5.56
C ALA A 160 8.93 -24.96 5.42
N ALA A 161 9.37 -24.28 4.35
CA ALA A 161 10.78 -23.92 4.17
C ALA A 161 11.22 -22.80 5.13
N GLU A 162 10.41 -21.75 5.36
CA GLU A 162 10.71 -20.72 6.37
C GLU A 162 10.73 -21.30 7.79
N PHE A 163 9.83 -22.23 8.11
CA PHE A 163 9.79 -22.89 9.41
C PHE A 163 10.97 -23.87 9.62
N ASN A 164 11.36 -24.65 8.60
CA ASN A 164 12.49 -25.57 8.73
C ASN A 164 13.84 -24.85 8.71
N PHE A 165 14.06 -23.86 7.84
CA PHE A 165 15.39 -23.23 7.73
C PHE A 165 15.70 -22.30 8.91
N ARG A 166 14.73 -21.51 9.40
CA ARG A 166 14.98 -20.56 10.50
C ARG A 166 15.08 -21.23 11.86
N ASN A 167 14.38 -22.35 12.05
CA ASN A 167 14.32 -23.05 13.33
C ASN A 167 15.42 -24.13 13.48
N GLN A 168 16.02 -24.63 12.38
CA GLN A 168 17.18 -25.55 12.43
C GLN A 168 18.54 -24.87 12.33
N LEU A 169 18.62 -23.57 12.01
CA LEU A 169 19.88 -22.83 12.08
C LEU A 169 20.22 -22.58 13.55
N LYS A 170 21.13 -23.38 14.12
CA LYS A 170 21.85 -23.00 15.34
C LYS A 170 22.65 -21.72 15.04
N VAL A 171 22.09 -20.56 15.33
CA VAL A 171 22.86 -19.31 15.38
C VAL A 171 23.83 -19.47 16.55
N VAL A 172 25.09 -19.79 16.25
CA VAL A 172 26.17 -19.70 17.25
C VAL A 172 26.28 -18.23 17.60
N LYS A 173 25.69 -17.83 18.73
CA LYS A 173 25.95 -16.53 19.36
C LYS A 173 27.40 -16.51 19.83
N LYS A 174 28.34 -16.24 18.92
CA LYS A 174 29.69 -15.83 19.31
C LYS A 174 29.56 -14.44 19.96
N LYS A 175 29.65 -14.39 21.28
CA LYS A 175 29.75 -13.15 22.08
C LYS A 175 31.14 -12.49 21.93
N GLU A 176 31.67 -12.41 20.72
CA GLU A 176 33.00 -11.81 20.45
C GLU A 176 32.90 -10.56 19.56
N PHE A 177 31.72 -10.19 19.07
CA PHE A 177 31.53 -9.02 18.18
C PHE A 177 30.44 -8.04 18.65
N THR A 178 30.12 -8.05 19.95
CA THR A 178 29.43 -6.93 20.61
C THR A 178 30.44 -6.23 21.51
N LEU A 179 31.11 -5.23 20.94
CA LEU A 179 31.86 -4.23 21.69
C LEU A 179 30.83 -3.34 22.40
N GLU A 180 30.33 -3.80 23.54
CA GLU A 180 29.62 -2.96 24.51
C GLU A 180 30.25 -3.21 25.87
N GLU A 181 30.94 -2.16 26.29
CA GLU A 181 31.70 -1.95 27.50
C GLU A 181 30.74 -1.90 28.71
N GLU A 182 30.54 -3.01 29.42
CA GLU A 182 30.06 -2.96 30.81
C GLU A 182 30.32 -4.31 31.53
N ASP A 183 31.58 -4.55 31.87
CA ASP A 183 31.99 -5.62 32.77
C ASP A 183 31.73 -5.18 34.22
N LYS A 184 30.48 -5.34 34.69
CA LYS A 184 30.18 -5.30 36.13
C LYS A 184 30.34 -6.71 36.70
N GLU A 185 31.52 -6.90 37.28
CA GLU A 185 31.96 -8.03 38.10
C GLU A 185 30.82 -8.68 38.91
N LYS A 186 30.33 -9.82 38.42
CA LYS A 186 29.68 -10.82 39.28
C LYS A 186 30.65 -11.99 39.43
N LYS A 187 31.29 -12.05 40.59
CA LYS A 187 32.17 -13.16 40.97
C LYS A 187 31.47 -14.50 40.69
N PRO A 188 32.13 -15.43 39.99
CA PRO A 188 31.53 -16.69 39.58
C PRO A 188 31.18 -17.60 40.78
N ASP A 189 30.11 -18.39 40.61
CA ASP A 189 29.38 -19.14 41.63
C ASP A 189 30.12 -20.39 42.19
N TRP A 190 31.44 -20.41 42.07
CA TRP A 190 32.32 -21.35 42.79
C TRP A 190 33.08 -20.65 43.93
N SER A 191 32.96 -19.32 44.04
CA SER A 191 33.50 -18.51 45.15
C SER A 191 32.58 -18.45 46.38
N LYS A 192 31.44 -19.15 46.39
CA LYS A 192 30.56 -19.27 47.55
C LYS A 192 30.79 -20.64 48.20
N GLY A 193 31.36 -20.64 49.39
CA GLY A 193 31.69 -21.84 50.16
C GLY A 193 30.49 -22.78 50.36
N LYS A 194 30.79 -24.09 50.39
CA LYS A 194 29.82 -25.19 50.52
C LYS A 194 28.94 -25.03 51.77
N PRO A 195 27.60 -25.06 51.66
CA PRO A 195 26.71 -25.21 52.80
C PRO A 195 26.43 -26.70 53.08
N GLY A 196 26.73 -27.15 54.30
CA GLY A 196 26.03 -28.29 54.91
C GLY A 196 26.75 -29.63 54.97
N ASP A 197 27.83 -29.72 55.75
CA ASP A 197 28.19 -30.96 56.43
C ASP A 197 27.26 -31.09 57.64
N GLN A 198 26.10 -31.71 57.42
CA GLN A 198 25.07 -31.93 58.43
C GLN A 198 25.51 -33.08 59.35
N LYS A 199 25.91 -32.73 60.57
CA LYS A 199 26.13 -33.66 61.69
C LYS A 199 24.82 -34.40 62.00
N VAL A 200 24.79 -35.72 61.83
CA VAL A 200 23.80 -36.60 62.46
C VAL A 200 24.57 -37.47 63.45
N LYS A 201 24.20 -37.35 64.72
CA LYS A 201 24.75 -38.07 65.87
C LYS A 201 23.88 -39.32 66.08
N GLU A 202 24.53 -40.45 66.29
CA GLU A 202 23.93 -41.77 66.57
C GLU A 202 23.06 -41.76 67.85
N GLU A 203 22.00 -42.58 67.83
CA GLU A 203 21.32 -43.09 69.01
C GLU A 203 21.05 -44.60 68.80
N GLU A 204 21.71 -45.42 69.63
CA GLU A 204 21.25 -46.65 70.31
C GLU A 204 22.50 -47.45 70.75
N VAL A 205 22.65 -48.09 71.91
CA VAL A 205 21.92 -48.25 73.17
C VAL A 205 22.86 -49.08 74.09
N GLU A 206 22.75 -48.88 75.42
CA GLU A 206 23.20 -49.73 76.55
C GLU A 206 24.66 -50.23 76.69
N ALA A 207 25.34 -49.75 77.75
CA ALA A 207 25.49 -50.47 79.03
C ALA A 207 26.07 -49.53 80.10
#